data_AF-A0A2V9PWW5-F1
#
_entry.id   AF-A0A2V9PWW5-F1
#
_cell.length_a   1.000
_cell.length_b   1.000
_cell.length_c   1.000
_cell.angle_alpha   90.00
_cell.angle_beta   90.00
_cell.angle_gamma   90.00
#
_symmetry.space_group_name_H-M   'P 1'
#
loop_
_entity.id
_entity.type
_entity.pdbx_description
1 polymer ?
#
loop_
_entity_poly.entity_id
_entity_poly.type
_entity_poly.pdbx_seq_one_letter_code
_entity_poly.pdbx_strand_id
1 'polypeptide(L)'
;MHRRRFLESSALVALSAVLPPVTAYGSSTMAPFEWKTDDLTLPFEVIAGKLRQKQLVPADIMAVGKSSGVEVALQCSGENSPDQGMKSGMGQPGARMLFAGHREESTGRGKRLVCTHMDPRLALRVESVYEAFDGLSVVRRYSRVTNQGSSPVGIDFLSSAMLHGLADPQNYDRELRIHLAVNSWMAEGQWHTMRPSEMGFVENERTSWSEAQAGSIGSWSSERYLPMAMAENTKLGLIWFWQIEHNGSWHWEISNVSARDNNADDVYAYLGGPDDLHSAAWKNLKPGETYQ
;
A
#
# COMPACT_ATOMS: atom_id res chain seq x y z
N MET A 1 -3.97 -44.27 -8.51
CA MET A 1 -3.96 -43.22 -7.47
C MET A 1 -3.93 -41.86 -8.16
N HIS A 2 -5.03 -41.13 -8.04
CA HIS A 2 -5.34 -39.94 -8.83
C HIS A 2 -4.47 -38.73 -8.44
N ARG A 3 -3.80 -38.16 -9.45
CA ARG A 3 -3.13 -36.86 -9.40
C ARG A 3 -4.15 -35.75 -9.15
N ARG A 4 -3.81 -34.83 -8.24
CA ARG A 4 -4.59 -33.65 -7.91
C ARG A 4 -4.78 -32.78 -9.17
N ARG A 5 -6.03 -32.54 -9.55
CA ARG A 5 -6.43 -31.52 -10.52
C ARG A 5 -6.44 -30.18 -9.80
N PHE A 6 -5.67 -29.21 -10.30
CA PHE A 6 -5.84 -27.81 -9.93
C PHE A 6 -7.07 -27.25 -10.65
N LEU A 7 -7.80 -26.34 -9.99
CA LEU A 7 -8.91 -25.60 -10.57
C LEU A 7 -8.36 -24.68 -11.66
N GLU A 8 -8.70 -24.97 -12.93
CA GLU A 8 -8.74 -23.97 -13.99
C GLU A 8 -10.06 -23.20 -13.91
N SER A 9 -9.98 -21.88 -13.87
CA SER A 9 -11.07 -20.93 -14.19
C SER A 9 -10.43 -19.54 -14.25
N SER A 10 -10.62 -18.71 -15.27
CA SER A 10 -11.55 -18.71 -16.39
C SER A 10 -10.97 -17.83 -17.49
N ALA A 11 -11.10 -18.27 -18.74
CA ALA A 11 -10.80 -17.48 -19.91
C ALA A 11 -11.59 -16.16 -19.88
N LEU A 12 -10.88 -15.04 -19.83
CA LEU A 12 -11.45 -13.75 -20.18
C LEU A 12 -11.02 -13.45 -21.62
N VAL A 13 -12.03 -13.39 -22.49
CA VAL A 13 -11.92 -12.84 -23.83
C VAL A 13 -11.32 -11.43 -23.69
N ALA A 14 -10.12 -11.25 -24.20
CA ALA A 14 -9.50 -9.95 -24.32
C ALA A 14 -10.27 -9.15 -25.38
N LEU A 15 -11.32 -8.44 -24.96
CA LEU A 15 -11.75 -7.25 -25.69
C LEU A 15 -10.71 -6.17 -25.43
N SER A 16 -9.79 -6.04 -26.38
CA SER A 16 -8.93 -4.88 -26.54
C SER A 16 -9.83 -3.65 -26.77
N ALA A 17 -10.28 -3.04 -25.68
CA ALA A 17 -10.76 -1.67 -25.70
C ALA A 17 -9.54 -0.80 -26.04
N VAL A 18 -9.47 -0.39 -27.30
CA VAL A 18 -8.54 0.64 -27.76
C VAL A 18 -8.88 1.91 -26.99
N LEU A 19 -8.16 2.16 -25.90
CA LEU A 19 -8.15 3.46 -25.25
C LEU A 19 -7.52 4.46 -26.24
N PRO A 20 -8.07 5.69 -26.35
CA PRO A 20 -7.48 6.70 -27.21
C PRO A 20 -6.04 6.96 -26.76
N PRO A 21 -5.14 7.33 -27.71
CA PRO A 21 -3.75 7.63 -27.38
C PRO A 21 -3.72 8.71 -26.30
N VAL A 22 -2.90 8.47 -25.28
CA VAL A 22 -2.62 9.40 -24.19
C VAL A 22 -2.18 10.72 -24.80
N THR A 23 -3.12 11.67 -24.89
CA THR A 23 -2.85 13.04 -25.30
C THR A 23 -1.87 13.64 -24.31
N ALA A 24 -0.76 14.13 -24.86
CA ALA A 24 0.24 15.03 -24.29
C ALA A 24 0.22 15.20 -22.77
N TYR A 25 1.32 14.85 -22.11
CA TYR A 25 1.68 15.30 -20.77
C TYR A 25 1.77 16.85 -20.76
N GLY A 26 0.60 17.48 -20.70
CA GLY A 26 0.44 18.88 -20.38
C GLY A 26 0.52 19.03 -18.86
N SER A 27 1.27 20.02 -18.43
CA SER A 27 1.28 20.59 -17.08
C SER A 27 -0.11 21.12 -16.68
N SER A 28 -1.10 20.24 -16.60
CA SER A 28 -2.37 20.54 -15.93
C SER A 28 -2.19 20.15 -14.46
N THR A 29 -2.23 21.13 -13.58
CA THR A 29 -2.40 20.88 -12.15
C THR A 29 -3.77 20.22 -11.99
N MET A 30 -3.80 18.90 -11.88
CA MET A 30 -5.03 18.19 -11.52
C MET A 30 -5.48 18.67 -10.14
N ALA A 31 -6.75 19.04 -10.04
CA ALA A 31 -7.34 19.44 -8.77
C ALA A 31 -7.33 18.25 -7.79
N PRO A 32 -7.22 18.50 -6.47
CA PRO A 32 -7.53 17.50 -5.46
C PRO A 32 -8.91 16.89 -5.71
N PHE A 33 -9.05 15.60 -5.44
CA PHE A 33 -10.30 14.87 -5.56
C PHE A 33 -10.49 13.92 -4.39
N GLU A 34 -11.71 13.47 -4.16
CA GLU A 34 -12.04 12.56 -3.07
C GLU A 34 -12.84 11.40 -3.63
N TRP A 35 -12.46 10.18 -3.28
CA TRP A 35 -13.30 9.03 -3.51
C TRP A 35 -14.20 8.82 -2.31
N LYS A 36 -15.52 8.82 -2.55
CA LYS A 36 -16.55 8.72 -1.50
C LYS A 36 -17.49 7.54 -1.75
N THR A 37 -17.63 6.72 -0.73
CA THR A 37 -18.76 5.79 -0.59
C THR A 37 -19.70 6.32 0.49
N ASP A 38 -20.75 5.56 0.78
CA ASP A 38 -21.65 5.91 1.87
C ASP A 38 -20.99 5.72 3.24
N ASP A 39 -19.91 4.90 3.30
CA ASP A 39 -19.27 4.46 4.54
C ASP A 39 -17.80 4.93 4.68
N LEU A 40 -17.16 5.38 3.59
CA LEU A 40 -15.74 5.75 3.55
C LEU A 40 -15.48 7.02 2.74
N THR A 41 -14.47 7.77 3.17
CA THR A 41 -13.88 8.87 2.40
C THR A 41 -12.37 8.66 2.28
N LEU A 42 -11.86 8.80 1.05
CA LEU A 42 -10.44 8.77 0.74
C LEU A 42 -10.05 9.99 -0.12
N PRO A 43 -9.46 11.04 0.48
CA PRO A 43 -8.99 12.21 -0.25
C PRO A 43 -7.65 11.97 -0.93
N PHE A 44 -7.47 12.60 -2.08
CA PHE A 44 -6.24 12.63 -2.85
C PHE A 44 -5.86 14.05 -3.25
N GLU A 45 -4.57 14.29 -3.39
CA GLU A 45 -4.04 15.51 -4.00
C GLU A 45 -2.95 15.20 -5.01
N VAL A 46 -2.74 16.09 -5.99
CA VAL A 46 -1.69 15.93 -7.00
C VAL A 46 -0.65 17.02 -6.81
N ILE A 47 0.55 16.64 -6.36
CA ILE A 47 1.66 17.57 -6.11
C ILE A 47 2.78 17.27 -7.12
N ALA A 48 3.12 18.25 -7.95
CA ALA A 48 4.13 18.10 -9.00
C ALA A 48 3.87 16.89 -9.92
N GLY A 49 2.59 16.65 -10.27
CA GLY A 49 2.17 15.53 -11.11
C GLY A 49 2.12 14.17 -10.41
N LYS A 50 2.39 14.09 -9.10
CA LYS A 50 2.39 12.85 -8.32
C LYS A 50 1.14 12.77 -7.45
N LEU A 51 0.45 11.64 -7.48
CA LEU A 51 -0.71 11.40 -6.61
C LEU A 51 -0.23 11.20 -5.17
N ARG A 52 -0.84 11.93 -4.25
CA ARG A 52 -0.67 11.79 -2.81
C ARG A 52 -1.97 11.34 -2.18
N GLN A 53 -1.91 10.22 -1.47
CA GLN A 53 -3.03 9.66 -0.72
C GLN A 53 -3.06 10.32 0.66
N LYS A 54 -4.24 10.75 1.11
CA LYS A 54 -4.47 11.22 2.49
C LYS A 54 -5.09 10.10 3.34
N GLN A 55 -5.51 10.43 4.55
CA GLN A 55 -6.10 9.49 5.49
C GLN A 55 -7.40 8.86 4.95
N LEU A 56 -7.48 7.53 4.97
CA LEU A 56 -8.72 6.78 4.73
C LEU A 56 -9.54 6.76 6.02
N VAL A 57 -10.77 7.27 5.99
CA VAL A 57 -11.61 7.38 7.19
C VAL A 57 -13.07 6.97 6.89
N PRO A 58 -13.85 6.61 7.92
CA PRO A 58 -15.31 6.54 7.82
C PRO A 58 -15.92 7.84 7.29
N ALA A 59 -17.03 7.74 6.54
CA ALA A 59 -17.64 8.89 5.86
C ALA A 59 -18.15 10.00 6.82
N ASP A 60 -18.41 9.66 8.08
CA ASP A 60 -18.87 10.59 9.14
C ASP A 60 -17.72 11.29 9.87
N ILE A 61 -16.47 10.93 9.57
CA ILE A 61 -15.27 11.51 10.19
C ILE A 61 -14.56 12.41 9.19
N MET A 62 -14.25 13.64 9.60
CA MET A 62 -13.37 14.54 8.85
C MET A 62 -11.91 14.20 9.14
N ALA A 63 -11.13 13.91 8.11
CA ALA A 63 -9.68 13.81 8.22
C ALA A 63 -9.11 15.16 8.73
N VAL A 64 -8.39 15.12 9.86
CA VAL A 64 -7.92 16.33 10.57
C VAL A 64 -6.46 16.68 10.21
N GLY A 65 -5.72 15.72 9.63
CA GLY A 65 -4.28 15.83 9.39
C GLY A 65 -3.89 16.48 8.06
N LYS A 66 -2.68 17.05 8.02
CA LYS A 66 -2.01 17.48 6.77
C LYS A 66 -1.17 16.38 6.14
N SER A 67 -1.13 15.20 6.76
CA SER A 67 -0.35 14.07 6.26
C SER A 67 -0.85 13.65 4.88
N SER A 68 0.10 13.33 4.02
CA SER A 68 -0.12 12.73 2.71
C SER A 68 1.13 11.96 2.31
N GLY A 69 0.95 10.85 1.61
CA GLY A 69 2.07 10.02 1.18
C GLY A 69 1.85 9.41 -0.20
N VAL A 70 2.74 8.52 -0.63
CA VAL A 70 2.61 7.88 -1.93
C VAL A 70 1.40 6.98 -2.01
N GLU A 71 0.71 7.04 -3.13
CA GLU A 71 -0.35 6.08 -3.42
C GLU A 71 0.19 4.64 -3.49
N VAL A 72 1.34 4.40 -4.13
CA VAL A 72 1.97 3.07 -4.21
C VAL A 72 3.46 3.17 -3.89
N ALA A 73 3.95 2.29 -3.02
CA ALA A 73 5.37 2.06 -2.87
C ALA A 73 5.82 0.94 -3.81
N LEU A 74 6.81 1.24 -4.65
CA LEU A 74 7.36 0.33 -5.65
C LEU A 74 8.86 0.54 -5.76
N GLN A 75 9.61 -0.55 -5.62
CA GLN A 75 11.05 -0.60 -5.82
C GLN A 75 11.39 -1.63 -6.89
N CYS A 76 12.33 -1.27 -7.76
CA CYS A 76 12.80 -2.12 -8.85
C CYS A 76 14.31 -2.32 -8.77
N SER A 77 14.77 -3.47 -9.23
CA SER A 77 16.18 -3.84 -9.20
C SER A 77 17.03 -2.85 -10.00
N GLY A 78 18.18 -2.47 -9.46
CA GLY A 78 19.10 -1.50 -10.07
C GLY A 78 18.77 -0.03 -9.76
N GLU A 79 17.70 0.24 -9.02
CA GLU A 79 17.39 1.56 -8.47
C GLU A 79 17.91 1.68 -7.03
N ASN A 80 18.35 2.87 -6.62
CA ASN A 80 18.82 3.10 -5.23
C ASN A 80 17.69 3.59 -4.34
N SER A 81 17.31 2.91 -3.26
CA SER A 81 16.18 3.35 -2.41
C SER A 81 16.27 4.84 -2.01
N PRO A 82 15.15 5.60 -2.02
CA PRO A 82 15.14 6.96 -1.52
C PRO A 82 15.16 7.04 0.01
N ASP A 83 14.89 5.93 0.71
CA ASP A 83 14.83 5.88 2.17
C ASP A 83 16.19 5.44 2.75
N GLN A 84 16.69 6.18 3.73
CA GLN A 84 17.99 5.91 4.35
C GLN A 84 18.00 4.65 5.23
N GLY A 85 16.84 4.26 5.76
CA GLY A 85 16.66 3.07 6.60
C GLY A 85 16.23 1.83 5.81
N MET A 86 16.16 1.91 4.47
CA MET A 86 15.62 0.83 3.61
C MET A 86 14.17 0.44 3.91
N LYS A 87 13.38 1.33 4.51
CA LYS A 87 11.96 1.06 4.79
C LYS A 87 11.12 1.05 3.52
N SER A 88 9.98 0.35 3.56
CA SER A 88 9.09 0.12 2.42
C SER A 88 8.11 1.27 2.15
N GLY A 89 8.12 2.33 2.96
CA GLY A 89 7.27 3.52 2.77
C GLY A 89 7.43 4.25 1.44
N MET A 90 8.50 3.97 0.71
CA MET A 90 8.80 4.53 -0.61
C MET A 90 9.78 3.63 -1.37
N GLY A 91 9.67 3.56 -2.70
CA GLY A 91 10.74 3.07 -3.57
C GLY A 91 11.00 4.05 -4.72
N GLN A 92 12.09 3.90 -5.47
CA GLN A 92 12.47 4.90 -6.49
C GLN A 92 11.46 5.05 -7.63
N PRO A 93 10.98 3.98 -8.30
CA PRO A 93 9.85 4.10 -9.19
C PRO A 93 8.65 4.76 -8.48
N GLY A 94 8.32 4.34 -7.27
CA GLY A 94 7.30 4.97 -6.40
C GLY A 94 7.44 6.49 -6.27
N ALA A 95 8.66 6.97 -6.02
CA ALA A 95 8.95 8.37 -5.78
C ALA A 95 8.83 9.26 -7.03
N ARG A 96 8.96 8.68 -8.22
CA ARG A 96 8.93 9.41 -9.50
C ARG A 96 7.71 9.15 -10.37
N MET A 97 6.84 8.22 -9.98
CA MET A 97 5.62 7.93 -10.71
C MET A 97 4.74 9.16 -10.85
N LEU A 98 4.24 9.38 -12.06
CA LEU A 98 3.32 10.45 -12.41
C LEU A 98 1.91 9.91 -12.46
N PHE A 99 0.96 10.68 -11.96
CA PHE A 99 -0.45 10.35 -12.02
C PHE A 99 -0.98 10.53 -13.45
N ALA A 100 -1.61 9.48 -13.98
CA ALA A 100 -2.18 9.45 -15.32
C ALA A 100 -3.71 9.55 -15.32
N GLY A 101 -4.34 9.60 -14.14
CA GLY A 101 -5.78 9.77 -13.97
C GLY A 101 -6.42 8.65 -13.14
N HIS A 102 -7.70 8.83 -12.83
CA HIS A 102 -8.51 7.84 -12.14
C HIS A 102 -9.80 7.56 -12.91
N ARG A 103 -10.41 6.42 -12.59
CA ARG A 103 -11.79 6.10 -12.99
C ARG A 103 -12.54 5.53 -11.82
N GLU A 104 -13.83 5.81 -11.78
CA GLU A 104 -14.76 5.27 -10.80
C GLU A 104 -15.86 4.50 -11.52
N GLU A 105 -16.24 3.36 -10.95
CA GLU A 105 -17.30 2.52 -11.48
C GLU A 105 -18.16 1.96 -10.35
N SER A 106 -19.46 1.86 -10.58
CA SER A 106 -20.35 1.10 -9.71
C SER A 106 -20.14 -0.39 -9.93
N THR A 107 -20.10 -1.15 -8.85
CA THR A 107 -20.08 -2.61 -8.87
C THR A 107 -21.39 -3.15 -8.31
N GLY A 108 -21.66 -4.44 -8.48
CA GLY A 108 -22.83 -5.07 -7.86
C GLY A 108 -22.79 -5.12 -6.32
N ARG A 109 -21.68 -4.70 -5.69
CA ARG A 109 -21.48 -4.73 -4.24
C ARG A 109 -21.10 -3.37 -3.64
N GLY A 110 -20.93 -2.34 -4.46
CA GLY A 110 -20.53 -1.01 -4.02
C GLY A 110 -19.83 -0.21 -5.11
N LYS A 111 -18.71 0.43 -4.80
CA LYS A 111 -17.95 1.25 -5.76
C LYS A 111 -16.53 0.73 -5.94
N ARG A 112 -15.96 0.93 -7.13
CA ARG A 112 -14.55 0.71 -7.41
C ARG A 112 -13.88 1.99 -7.90
N LEU A 113 -12.72 2.29 -7.34
CA LEU A 113 -11.81 3.32 -7.82
C LEU A 113 -10.56 2.65 -8.41
N VAL A 114 -10.10 3.14 -9.56
CA VAL A 114 -8.80 2.77 -10.11
C VAL A 114 -7.98 4.01 -10.38
N CYS A 115 -6.87 4.17 -9.67
CA CYS A 115 -5.88 5.22 -9.88
C CYS A 115 -4.73 4.69 -10.75
N THR A 116 -4.45 5.34 -11.88
CA THR A 116 -3.38 4.94 -12.81
C THR A 116 -2.18 5.86 -12.68
N HIS A 117 -0.99 5.27 -12.65
CA HIS A 117 0.29 5.95 -12.57
C HIS A 117 1.24 5.43 -13.65
N MET A 118 2.22 6.25 -14.00
CA MET A 118 3.26 5.92 -14.97
C MET A 118 4.63 6.23 -14.38
N ASP A 119 5.55 5.27 -14.40
CA ASP A 119 6.98 5.53 -14.27
C ASP A 119 7.54 5.85 -15.66
N PRO A 120 7.89 7.11 -15.97
CA PRO A 120 8.40 7.48 -17.28
C PRO A 120 9.79 6.92 -17.58
N ARG A 121 10.56 6.51 -16.55
CA ARG A 121 11.93 6.00 -16.74
C ARG A 121 11.94 4.52 -17.11
N LEU A 122 11.18 3.69 -16.39
CA LEU A 122 11.11 2.24 -16.64
C LEU A 122 9.92 1.85 -17.53
N ALA A 123 9.11 2.83 -17.95
CA ALA A 123 7.88 2.62 -18.71
C ALA A 123 6.93 1.61 -18.02
N LEU A 124 6.78 1.75 -16.71
CA LEU A 124 5.83 0.93 -15.93
C LEU A 124 4.51 1.66 -15.80
N ARG A 125 3.40 0.97 -16.07
CA ARG A 125 2.05 1.41 -15.73
C ARG A 125 1.64 0.75 -14.43
N VAL A 126 1.26 1.54 -13.43
CA VAL A 126 0.84 1.03 -12.12
C VAL A 126 -0.60 1.44 -11.85
N GLU A 127 -1.47 0.46 -11.57
CA GLU A 127 -2.86 0.69 -11.17
C GLU A 127 -3.06 0.32 -9.71
N SER A 128 -3.56 1.26 -8.92
CA SER A 128 -4.13 0.98 -7.60
C SER A 128 -5.61 0.74 -7.75
N VAL A 129 -6.10 -0.40 -7.29
CA VAL A 129 -7.52 -0.76 -7.35
C VAL A 129 -8.09 -0.82 -5.94
N TYR A 130 -9.17 -0.08 -5.74
CA TYR A 130 -9.93 -0.06 -4.50
C TYR A 130 -11.35 -0.54 -4.78
N GLU A 131 -11.82 -1.54 -4.05
CA GLU A 131 -13.20 -2.04 -4.11
C GLU A 131 -13.86 -1.94 -2.74
N ALA A 132 -14.84 -1.05 -2.64
CA ALA A 132 -15.65 -0.86 -1.45
C ALA A 132 -16.93 -1.69 -1.51
N PHE A 133 -17.54 -1.88 -0.34
CA PHE A 133 -18.75 -2.67 -0.14
C PHE A 133 -19.84 -1.83 0.52
N ASP A 134 -21.06 -1.90 0.00
CA ASP A 134 -22.19 -1.11 0.52
C ASP A 134 -22.51 -1.47 1.98
N GLY A 135 -22.65 -0.46 2.83
CA GLY A 135 -22.99 -0.60 4.25
C GLY A 135 -21.82 -1.08 5.12
N LEU A 136 -20.59 -1.03 4.61
CA LEU A 136 -19.38 -1.45 5.31
C LEU A 136 -18.26 -0.42 5.12
N SER A 137 -17.63 0.00 6.22
CA SER A 137 -16.38 0.78 6.19
C SER A 137 -15.16 -0.11 5.86
N VAL A 138 -15.26 -0.85 4.76
CA VAL A 138 -14.25 -1.82 4.30
C VAL A 138 -13.89 -1.55 2.85
N VAL A 139 -12.59 -1.61 2.54
CA VAL A 139 -12.08 -1.59 1.18
C VAL A 139 -11.15 -2.77 0.95
N ARG A 140 -11.36 -3.50 -0.15
CA ARG A 140 -10.37 -4.43 -0.68
C ARG A 140 -9.45 -3.68 -1.63
N ARG A 141 -8.15 -3.82 -1.45
CA ARG A 141 -7.14 -3.11 -2.24
C ARG A 141 -6.07 -4.04 -2.76
N TYR A 142 -5.60 -3.79 -3.99
CA TYR A 142 -4.36 -4.35 -4.53
C TYR A 142 -3.76 -3.39 -5.57
N SER A 143 -2.49 -3.61 -5.90
CA SER A 143 -1.79 -2.89 -6.97
C SER A 143 -1.51 -3.82 -8.15
N ARG A 144 -1.43 -3.26 -9.35
CA ARG A 144 -0.98 -3.97 -10.56
C ARG A 144 0.11 -3.18 -11.23
N VAL A 145 1.19 -3.85 -11.62
CA VAL A 145 2.27 -3.25 -12.42
C VAL A 145 2.35 -3.95 -13.77
N THR A 146 2.28 -3.16 -14.85
CA THR A 146 2.45 -3.62 -16.23
C THR A 146 3.71 -3.01 -16.82
N ASN A 147 4.58 -3.84 -17.37
CA ASN A 147 5.76 -3.37 -18.11
C ASN A 147 5.35 -2.96 -19.54
N GLN A 148 5.32 -1.66 -19.81
CA GLN A 148 5.06 -1.10 -21.15
C GLN A 148 6.35 -0.72 -21.90
N GLY A 149 7.51 -1.02 -21.31
CA GLY A 149 8.81 -0.81 -21.92
C GLY A 149 9.23 -1.95 -22.85
N SER A 150 10.48 -1.88 -23.30
CA SER A 150 11.09 -2.86 -24.21
C SER A 150 12.06 -3.83 -23.53
N SER A 151 12.35 -3.64 -22.24
CA SER A 151 13.32 -4.43 -21.48
C SER A 151 12.68 -5.02 -20.23
N PRO A 152 13.12 -6.20 -19.76
CA PRO A 152 12.67 -6.74 -18.48
C PRO A 152 13.01 -5.81 -17.30
N VAL A 153 12.14 -5.77 -16.30
CA VAL A 153 12.32 -5.00 -15.06
C VAL A 153 12.15 -5.94 -13.88
N GLY A 154 13.11 -5.95 -12.95
CA GLY A 154 12.97 -6.67 -11.69
C GLY A 154 12.15 -5.84 -10.71
N ILE A 155 11.07 -6.42 -10.18
CA ILE A 155 10.24 -5.84 -9.12
C ILE A 155 10.72 -6.43 -7.79
N ASP A 156 11.31 -5.61 -6.94
CA ASP A 156 11.85 -6.01 -5.64
C ASP A 156 10.74 -5.98 -4.58
N PHE A 157 9.90 -4.93 -4.59
CA PHE A 157 8.65 -4.88 -3.83
C PHE A 157 7.58 -4.04 -4.52
N LEU A 158 6.32 -4.36 -4.25
CA LEU A 158 5.14 -3.61 -4.66
C LEU A 158 4.12 -3.63 -3.52
N SER A 159 3.75 -2.46 -3.01
CA SER A 159 2.73 -2.37 -1.96
C SER A 159 1.36 -2.82 -2.48
N SER A 160 0.69 -3.72 -1.76
CA SER A 160 -0.74 -3.97 -1.95
C SER A 160 -1.57 -2.79 -1.41
N ALA A 161 -1.10 -2.19 -0.32
CA ALA A 161 -1.66 -0.96 0.23
C ALA A 161 -0.60 -0.11 0.93
N MET A 162 -0.74 1.20 0.76
CA MET A 162 -0.24 2.26 1.63
C MET A 162 -1.42 2.86 2.41
N LEU A 163 -1.19 3.13 3.70
CA LEU A 163 -2.09 3.92 4.55
C LEU A 163 -1.28 5.09 5.10
N HIS A 164 -1.92 6.26 5.24
CA HIS A 164 -1.25 7.49 5.67
C HIS A 164 -2.04 8.18 6.77
N GLY A 165 -1.33 8.98 7.56
CA GLY A 165 -1.91 9.78 8.63
C GLY A 165 -2.42 8.91 9.78
N LEU A 166 -1.71 7.82 10.11
CA LEU A 166 -2.12 6.96 11.23
C LEU A 166 -2.05 7.70 12.57
N ALA A 167 -1.10 8.63 12.74
CA ALA A 167 -0.96 9.48 13.92
C ALA A 167 -0.21 10.77 13.62
N ASP A 168 -0.15 11.66 14.61
CA ASP A 168 0.76 12.79 14.60
C ASP A 168 2.23 12.31 14.46
N PRO A 169 2.99 12.79 13.45
CA PRO A 169 4.36 12.33 13.20
C PRO A 169 5.37 12.60 14.31
N GLN A 170 5.02 13.43 15.29
CA GLN A 170 5.86 13.78 16.44
C GLN A 170 5.32 13.23 17.77
N ASN A 171 4.15 12.58 17.77
CA ASN A 171 3.51 12.05 18.99
C ASN A 171 2.95 10.63 18.78
N TYR A 172 3.43 9.91 17.76
CA TYR A 172 2.90 8.60 17.37
C TYR A 172 3.04 7.54 18.46
N ASP A 173 4.09 7.59 19.31
CA ASP A 173 4.23 6.59 20.38
C ASP A 173 3.14 6.73 21.44
N ARG A 174 2.68 7.98 21.66
CA ARG A 174 1.59 8.28 22.58
C ARG A 174 0.24 7.96 21.98
N GLU A 175 0.04 8.34 20.72
CA GLU A 175 -1.26 8.27 20.03
C GLU A 175 -1.60 6.87 19.51
N LEU A 176 -0.61 6.07 19.09
CA LEU A 176 -0.85 4.75 18.49
C LEU A 176 -0.82 3.60 19.50
N ARG A 177 -1.74 2.67 19.28
CA ARG A 177 -1.63 1.29 19.77
C ARG A 177 -1.70 0.35 18.57
N ILE A 178 -0.76 -0.59 18.52
CA ILE A 178 -0.69 -1.61 17.49
C ILE A 178 -1.17 -2.92 18.11
N HIS A 179 -2.22 -3.50 17.54
CA HIS A 179 -2.74 -4.79 17.96
C HIS A 179 -2.37 -5.84 16.93
N LEU A 180 -1.68 -6.90 17.37
CA LEU A 180 -1.32 -8.03 16.53
C LEU A 180 -1.47 -9.33 17.29
N ALA A 181 -1.79 -10.38 16.54
CA ALA A 181 -1.83 -11.73 17.08
C ALA A 181 -0.48 -12.42 16.87
N VAL A 182 0.06 -12.95 17.95
CA VAL A 182 1.25 -13.81 17.95
C VAL A 182 0.80 -15.25 18.02
N ASN A 183 1.44 -16.11 17.24
CA ASN A 183 1.19 -17.54 17.19
C ASN A 183 2.40 -18.31 17.70
N SER A 184 2.10 -19.45 18.32
CA SER A 184 3.02 -20.57 18.48
C SER A 184 2.23 -21.85 18.26
N TRP A 185 2.92 -22.96 18.03
CA TRP A 185 2.28 -24.26 17.82
C TRP A 185 1.37 -24.60 19.01
N MET A 186 0.08 -24.84 18.76
CA MET A 186 -0.95 -25.11 19.77
C MET A 186 -1.26 -23.92 20.71
N ALA A 187 -0.85 -22.71 20.33
CA ALA A 187 -1.11 -21.47 21.05
C ALA A 187 -1.32 -20.31 20.05
N GLU A 188 -2.26 -20.48 19.12
CA GLU A 188 -2.58 -19.51 18.08
C GLU A 188 -3.53 -18.41 18.57
N GLY A 189 -3.49 -17.23 17.93
CA GLY A 189 -4.44 -16.15 18.13
C GLY A 189 -4.21 -15.33 19.41
N GLN A 190 -2.99 -15.30 19.94
CA GLN A 190 -2.69 -14.53 21.14
C GLN A 190 -2.56 -13.04 20.79
N TRP A 191 -3.62 -12.26 21.02
CA TRP A 191 -3.64 -10.83 20.73
C TRP A 191 -2.87 -10.03 21.79
N HIS A 192 -1.94 -9.20 21.32
CA HIS A 192 -1.18 -8.26 22.12
C HIS A 192 -1.45 -6.84 21.63
N THR A 193 -1.39 -5.89 22.55
CA THR A 193 -1.43 -4.45 22.27
C THR A 193 -0.10 -3.86 22.66
N MET A 194 0.59 -3.21 21.72
CA MET A 194 1.91 -2.63 21.94
C MET A 194 1.94 -1.17 21.47
N ARG A 195 2.82 -0.38 22.05
CA ARG A 195 3.22 0.92 21.52
C ARG A 195 4.21 0.73 20.36
N PRO A 196 4.30 1.70 19.44
CA PRO A 196 5.34 1.72 18.41
C PRO A 196 6.76 1.44 18.95
N SER A 197 7.16 2.09 20.05
CA SER A 197 8.49 1.93 20.64
C SER A 197 8.79 0.52 21.15
N GLU A 198 7.78 -0.21 21.63
CA GLU A 198 7.92 -1.61 22.08
C GLU A 198 8.21 -2.57 20.92
N MET A 199 7.90 -2.15 19.68
CA MET A 199 8.22 -2.86 18.44
C MET A 199 9.46 -2.30 17.73
N GLY A 200 10.16 -1.33 18.32
CA GLY A 200 11.38 -0.73 17.77
C GLY A 200 11.16 0.56 16.97
N PHE A 201 9.93 1.00 16.72
CA PHE A 201 9.64 2.30 16.11
C PHE A 201 9.64 3.40 17.18
N VAL A 202 10.84 3.90 17.49
CA VAL A 202 11.07 4.82 18.62
C VAL A 202 10.90 6.28 18.18
N GLU A 203 10.11 7.02 18.95
CA GLU A 203 9.89 8.46 18.77
C GLU A 203 11.11 9.28 19.19
N ASN A 204 11.58 10.14 18.29
CA ASN A 204 12.68 11.08 18.54
C ASN A 204 12.50 12.42 17.82
N GLU A 205 11.26 12.78 17.46
CA GLU A 205 10.88 14.01 16.72
C GLU A 205 11.49 14.12 15.30
N ARG A 206 12.14 13.06 14.81
CA ARG A 206 12.75 13.01 13.47
C ARG A 206 12.17 11.87 12.64
N THR A 207 12.50 11.87 11.35
CA THR A 207 12.36 10.69 10.51
C THR A 207 13.12 9.54 11.15
N SER A 208 12.40 8.47 11.48
CA SER A 208 12.95 7.26 12.04
C SER A 208 13.70 6.48 10.97
N TRP A 209 14.67 5.67 11.36
CA TRP A 209 15.24 4.62 10.51
C TRP A 209 14.76 3.23 10.91
N SER A 210 13.78 3.17 11.82
CA SER A 210 13.17 1.95 12.30
C SER A 210 11.65 1.99 12.14
N GLU A 211 11.06 0.80 12.23
CA GLU A 211 9.67 0.52 11.95
C GLU A 211 9.13 -0.51 12.93
N ALA A 212 7.83 -0.44 13.19
CA ALA A 212 7.08 -1.48 13.86
C ALA A 212 6.58 -2.41 12.76
N GLN A 213 6.92 -3.69 12.82
CA GLN A 213 6.70 -4.60 11.69
C GLN A 213 6.27 -5.98 12.13
N ALA A 214 5.59 -6.68 11.23
CA ALA A 214 5.43 -8.12 11.30
C ALA A 214 5.38 -8.73 9.89
N GLY A 215 5.73 -10.00 9.80
CA GLY A 215 5.77 -10.72 8.54
C GLY A 215 5.79 -12.22 8.74
N SER A 216 5.63 -12.94 7.64
CA SER A 216 5.93 -14.37 7.55
C SER A 216 6.83 -14.63 6.34
N ILE A 217 7.72 -15.62 6.45
CA ILE A 217 8.59 -16.07 5.36
C ILE A 217 8.34 -17.56 5.15
N GLY A 218 7.97 -17.94 3.94
CA GLY A 218 7.78 -19.33 3.55
C GLY A 218 6.33 -19.68 3.21
N SER A 219 5.96 -20.94 3.43
CA SER A 219 4.67 -21.49 2.99
C SER A 219 3.58 -21.45 4.06
N TRP A 220 3.86 -20.92 5.25
CA TRP A 220 2.91 -20.86 6.36
C TRP A 220 2.67 -19.41 6.78
N SER A 221 1.64 -18.79 6.21
CA SER A 221 1.35 -17.37 6.42
C SER A 221 1.02 -17.00 7.88
N SER A 222 0.70 -17.96 8.73
CA SER A 222 0.32 -17.72 10.12
C SER A 222 1.30 -18.28 11.16
N GLU A 223 2.57 -18.48 10.81
CA GLU A 223 3.52 -19.21 11.68
C GLU A 223 3.76 -18.48 13.01
N ARG A 224 4.27 -17.25 12.92
CA ARG A 224 4.60 -16.41 14.08
C ARG A 224 3.58 -15.32 14.33
N TYR A 225 3.00 -14.75 13.28
CA TYR A 225 2.01 -13.70 13.35
C TYR A 225 0.85 -14.04 12.43
N LEU A 226 -0.36 -13.53 12.73
CA LEU A 226 -1.43 -13.54 11.74
C LEU A 226 -1.13 -12.49 10.64
N PRO A 227 -1.55 -12.71 9.38
CA PRO A 227 -1.46 -11.72 8.30
C PRO A 227 -2.48 -10.58 8.49
N MET A 228 -2.59 -10.09 9.72
CA MET A 228 -3.58 -9.13 10.19
C MET A 228 -3.00 -8.32 11.34
N ALA A 229 -3.36 -7.05 11.41
CA ALA A 229 -3.10 -6.21 12.56
C ALA A 229 -4.07 -5.01 12.56
N MET A 230 -4.08 -4.29 13.67
CA MET A 230 -4.85 -3.07 13.86
C MET A 230 -3.92 -1.95 14.30
N ALA A 231 -4.09 -0.76 13.72
CA ALA A 231 -3.52 0.48 14.23
C ALA A 231 -4.67 1.32 14.82
N GLU A 232 -4.71 1.43 16.14
CA GLU A 232 -5.62 2.30 16.87
C GLU A 232 -4.95 3.65 17.09
N ASN A 233 -5.56 4.73 16.61
CA ASN A 233 -5.26 6.07 17.05
C ASN A 233 -6.20 6.46 18.19
N THR A 234 -5.67 6.43 19.40
CA THR A 234 -6.41 6.68 20.66
C THR A 234 -6.91 8.12 20.80
N LYS A 235 -6.29 9.08 20.09
CA LYS A 235 -6.68 10.50 20.10
C LYS A 235 -7.81 10.80 19.12
N LEU A 236 -7.80 10.16 17.96
CA LEU A 236 -8.84 10.29 16.94
C LEU A 236 -10.03 9.34 17.17
N GLY A 237 -9.86 8.31 18.00
CA GLY A 237 -10.87 7.26 18.17
C GLY A 237 -11.05 6.41 16.91
N LEU A 238 -9.99 6.27 16.10
CA LEU A 238 -9.99 5.55 14.84
C LEU A 238 -9.18 4.27 14.95
N ILE A 239 -9.65 3.21 14.28
CA ILE A 239 -8.90 1.96 14.12
C ILE A 239 -8.83 1.62 12.64
N TRP A 240 -7.62 1.44 12.13
CA TRP A 240 -7.39 0.80 10.84
C TRP A 240 -7.09 -0.67 11.09
N PHE A 241 -7.99 -1.55 10.65
CA PHE A 241 -7.81 -2.99 10.66
C PHE A 241 -7.50 -3.47 9.24
N TRP A 242 -6.50 -4.33 9.09
CA TRP A 242 -6.15 -4.94 7.80
C TRP A 242 -5.97 -6.44 7.89
N GLN A 243 -6.17 -7.07 6.73
CA GLN A 243 -5.79 -8.45 6.45
C GLN A 243 -5.04 -8.48 5.11
N ILE A 244 -3.91 -9.16 5.06
CA ILE A 244 -3.18 -9.47 3.83
C ILE A 244 -3.68 -10.83 3.33
N GLU A 245 -4.41 -10.83 2.21
CA GLU A 245 -4.98 -12.05 1.60
C GLU A 245 -3.90 -12.84 0.81
N HIS A 246 -2.86 -13.34 1.50
CA HIS A 246 -1.78 -14.15 0.92
C HIS A 246 -1.44 -15.37 1.80
N ASN A 247 -1.21 -16.52 1.18
CA ASN A 247 -0.94 -17.79 1.88
C ASN A 247 0.55 -18.12 2.02
N GLY A 248 1.43 -17.34 1.40
CA GLY A 248 2.89 -17.47 1.52
C GLY A 248 3.49 -16.36 2.37
N SER A 249 4.70 -15.93 2.02
CA SER A 249 5.35 -14.79 2.67
C SER A 249 4.56 -13.50 2.51
N TRP A 250 4.61 -12.64 3.52
CA TRP A 250 3.99 -11.31 3.53
C TRP A 250 4.72 -10.44 4.55
N HIS A 251 4.54 -9.13 4.43
CA HIS A 251 5.14 -8.15 5.32
C HIS A 251 4.21 -6.94 5.47
N TRP A 252 4.14 -6.42 6.69
CA TRP A 252 3.68 -5.06 6.94
C TRP A 252 4.62 -4.33 7.89
N GLU A 253 4.71 -3.02 7.70
CA GLU A 253 5.43 -2.10 8.57
C GLU A 253 4.60 -0.84 8.82
N ILE A 254 4.81 -0.24 10.00
CA ILE A 254 4.40 1.12 10.34
C ILE A 254 5.67 1.90 10.67
N SER A 255 5.84 3.04 9.99
CA SER A 255 6.92 3.97 10.28
C SER A 255 6.49 5.38 9.91
N ASN A 256 7.42 6.32 10.02
CA ASN A 256 7.24 7.68 9.54
C ASN A 256 8.12 7.98 8.33
N VAL A 257 7.74 9.01 7.60
CA VAL A 257 8.49 9.54 6.46
C VAL A 257 8.50 11.06 6.54
N SER A 258 9.46 11.67 5.84
CA SER A 258 9.53 13.10 5.66
C SER A 258 9.59 13.45 4.18
N ALA A 259 8.74 14.38 3.73
CA ALA A 259 8.87 14.96 2.40
C ALA A 259 9.91 16.10 2.34
N ARG A 260 10.30 16.66 3.49
CA ARG A 260 11.21 17.80 3.59
C ARG A 260 12.04 17.70 4.87
N ASP A 261 13.36 17.82 4.72
CA ASP A 261 14.31 17.79 5.83
C ASP A 261 14.28 16.47 6.63
N ASN A 262 14.51 16.53 7.95
CA ASN A 262 14.58 15.36 8.82
C ASN A 262 13.42 15.29 9.81
N ASN A 263 12.42 16.17 9.68
CA ASN A 263 11.21 16.17 10.48
C ASN A 263 10.15 15.35 9.76
N ALA A 264 9.62 14.33 10.43
CA ALA A 264 8.55 13.54 9.88
C ALA A 264 7.28 14.37 9.69
N ASP A 265 6.60 14.17 8.56
CA ASP A 265 5.33 14.82 8.21
C ASP A 265 4.20 13.81 7.94
N ASP A 266 4.51 12.52 7.99
CA ASP A 266 3.54 11.45 7.87
C ASP A 266 3.93 10.19 8.68
N VAL A 267 2.91 9.48 9.19
CA VAL A 267 3.02 8.13 9.76
C VAL A 267 2.20 7.20 8.88
N TYR A 268 2.87 6.26 8.25
CA TYR A 268 2.29 5.38 7.24
C TYR A 268 2.23 3.92 7.70
N ALA A 269 1.41 3.13 7.01
CA ALA A 269 1.54 1.67 6.98
C ALA A 269 1.81 1.21 5.55
N TYR A 270 2.80 0.34 5.37
CA TYR A 270 2.98 -0.45 4.15
C TYR A 270 2.44 -1.85 4.39
N LEU A 271 1.59 -2.33 3.48
CA LEU A 271 1.06 -3.69 3.48
C LEU A 271 1.40 -4.36 2.14
N GLY A 272 2.08 -5.50 2.17
CA GLY A 272 2.42 -6.20 0.94
C GLY A 272 3.21 -7.49 1.15
N GLY A 273 4.11 -7.72 0.21
CA GLY A 273 4.86 -8.97 0.07
C GLY A 273 4.14 -9.99 -0.83
N PRO A 274 4.84 -11.07 -1.23
CA PRO A 274 6.25 -11.35 -0.93
C PRO A 274 7.19 -10.33 -1.63
N ASP A 275 8.29 -9.97 -0.97
CA ASP A 275 9.29 -9.00 -1.45
C ASP A 275 10.74 -9.44 -1.15
N ASP A 276 11.70 -8.74 -1.76
CA ASP A 276 13.12 -9.12 -1.75
C ASP A 276 13.72 -8.98 -0.35
N LEU A 277 13.53 -7.80 0.27
CA LEU A 277 14.13 -7.47 1.56
C LEU A 277 13.67 -8.38 2.69
N HIS A 278 12.37 -8.69 2.74
CA HIS A 278 11.77 -9.43 3.85
C HIS A 278 11.56 -10.90 3.56
N SER A 279 11.61 -11.34 2.29
CA SER A 279 11.30 -12.73 1.95
C SER A 279 12.12 -13.33 0.80
N ALA A 280 13.18 -12.64 0.35
CA ALA A 280 14.04 -13.06 -0.76
C ALA A 280 13.26 -13.39 -2.05
N ALA A 281 12.16 -12.66 -2.27
CA ALA A 281 11.26 -12.86 -3.40
C ALA A 281 11.24 -11.63 -4.29
N TRP A 282 11.47 -11.80 -5.57
CA TRP A 282 11.38 -10.73 -6.56
C TRP A 282 10.75 -11.24 -7.85
N LYS A 283 10.25 -10.33 -8.68
CA LYS A 283 9.59 -10.68 -9.94
C LYS A 283 10.33 -10.07 -11.13
N ASN A 284 10.88 -10.92 -12.01
CA ASN A 284 11.30 -10.49 -13.33
C ASN A 284 10.05 -10.25 -14.21
N LEU A 285 9.75 -8.99 -14.50
CA LEU A 285 8.59 -8.58 -15.29
C LEU A 285 9.01 -8.27 -16.73
N LYS A 286 8.68 -9.17 -17.67
CA LYS A 286 9.04 -9.00 -19.08
C LYS A 286 8.16 -7.93 -19.76
N PRO A 287 8.59 -7.37 -20.90
CA PRO A 287 7.75 -6.48 -21.71
C PRO A 287 6.35 -7.07 -21.97
N GLY A 288 5.32 -6.28 -21.70
CA GLY A 288 3.91 -6.68 -21.83
C GLY A 288 3.35 -7.51 -20.66
N GLU A 289 4.18 -8.01 -19.75
CA GLU A 289 3.70 -8.75 -18.58
C GLU A 289 3.11 -7.82 -17.52
N THR A 290 2.16 -8.37 -16.76
CA THR A 290 1.56 -7.72 -15.59
C THR A 290 1.76 -8.58 -14.35
N TYR A 291 2.05 -7.94 -13.23
CA TYR A 291 2.14 -8.55 -11.90
C TYR A 291 1.13 -7.89 -10.95
N GLN A 292 0.54 -8.71 -10.08
CA GLN A 292 -0.45 -8.37 -9.06
C GLN A 292 -0.11 -9.14 -7.80
#